data_AF-A0A947CDL5-F1
#
_entry.id   AF-A0A947CDL5-F1
#
_cell.length_a   1.000
_cell.length_b   1.000
_cell.length_c   1.000
_cell.angle_alpha   90.00
_cell.angle_beta   90.00
_cell.angle_gamma   90.00
#
_symmetry.space_group_name_H-M   'P 1'
#
loop_
_entity.id
_entity.type
_entity.pdbx_description
1 polymer ?
#
loop_
_entity_poly.entity_id
_entity_poly.type
_entity_poly.pdbx_seq_one_letter_code
_entity_poly.pdbx_strand_id
1 'polypeptide(L)' 'LTFDIWLDPSGGIQRTYRTTGVPESFVLDRRGRIVRRLAGPAAWDDSAYVALFRRLLDQGDANAS' A
#
# COMPACT_ATOMS: atom_id res chain seq x y z
N LEU A 1 -8.97 0.78 15.42
CA LEU A 1 -8.72 0.95 13.98
C LEU A 1 -9.41 2.24 13.55
N THR A 2 -8.72 3.16 12.89
CA THR A 2 -9.25 4.50 12.58
C THR A 2 -9.28 4.80 11.08
N PHE A 3 -9.20 3.77 10.25
CA PHE A 3 -9.22 3.86 8.79
C PHE A 3 -10.33 3.00 8.21
N ASP A 4 -10.73 3.32 6.98
CA ASP A 4 -11.84 2.66 6.30
C ASP A 4 -11.56 1.18 6.04
N ILE A 5 -12.52 0.34 6.40
CA ILE A 5 -12.52 -1.08 6.05
C ILE A 5 -13.54 -1.27 4.93
N TRP A 6 -13.03 -1.62 3.75
CA TRP A 6 -13.86 -1.90 2.58
C TRP A 6 -14.09 -3.41 2.48
N LEU A 7 -15.35 -3.81 2.27
CA LEU A 7 -15.72 -5.21 2.07
C LEU A 7 -15.87 -5.49 0.56
N ASP A 8 -15.24 -6.56 0.09
CA ASP A 8 -15.41 -7.07 -1.27
C ASP A 8 -15.84 -8.56 -1.25
N PRO A 9 -17.12 -8.87 -0.95
CA PRO A 9 -17.61 -10.24 -0.97
C PRO A 9 -17.52 -10.90 -2.35
N SER A 10 -17.45 -10.10 -3.42
CA SER A 10 -17.39 -10.58 -4.80
C SER A 10 -16.00 -11.06 -5.23
N GLY A 11 -14.95 -10.73 -4.46
CA GLY A 11 -13.55 -10.97 -4.80
C GLY A 11 -13.06 -10.19 -6.03
N GLY A 12 -13.77 -9.12 -6.44
CA GLY A 12 -13.41 -8.30 -7.59
C GLY A 12 -12.05 -7.62 -7.44
N ILE A 13 -11.70 -7.19 -6.22
CA ILE A 13 -10.41 -6.57 -5.89
C ILE A 13 -9.29 -7.59 -6.01
N GLN A 14 -9.46 -8.81 -5.49
CA GLN A 14 -8.47 -9.89 -5.61
C GLN A 14 -8.13 -10.19 -7.07
N ARG A 15 -9.15 -10.25 -7.95
CA ARG A 15 -8.94 -10.45 -9.40
C ARG A 15 -8.25 -9.26 -10.06
N THR A 16 -8.70 -8.05 -9.75
CA THR A 16 -8.15 -6.80 -10.32
C THR A 16 -6.68 -6.63 -9.97
N TYR A 17 -6.33 -6.83 -8.69
CA TYR A 17 -4.97 -6.72 -8.18
C TYR A 17 -4.14 -8.00 -8.37
N ARG A 18 -4.75 -9.05 -8.93
CA ARG A 18 -4.14 -10.38 -9.16
C ARG A 18 -3.44 -10.91 -7.93
N THR A 19 -4.11 -10.86 -6.79
CA THR A 19 -3.56 -11.31 -5.51
C THR A 19 -3.32 -12.81 -5.54
N THR A 20 -2.19 -13.27 -5.00
CA THR A 20 -1.81 -14.70 -5.02
C THR A 20 -2.18 -15.43 -3.73
N GLY A 21 -2.60 -14.69 -2.70
CA GLY A 21 -3.00 -15.20 -1.40
C GLY A 21 -3.22 -14.05 -0.42
N VAL A 22 -3.51 -14.38 0.84
CA VAL A 22 -3.64 -13.40 1.93
C VAL A 22 -2.76 -13.79 3.13
N PRO A 23 -2.23 -12.82 3.89
CA PRO A 23 -2.31 -11.38 3.65
C PRO A 23 -1.43 -10.94 2.45
N GLU A 24 -1.86 -9.91 1.75
CA GLU A 24 -1.09 -9.25 0.69
C GLU A 24 -1.34 -7.75 0.76
N SER A 25 -0.30 -6.93 0.57
CA SER A 25 -0.35 -5.49 0.74
C SER A 25 0.30 -4.74 -0.42
N PHE A 26 -0.27 -3.59 -0.76
CA PHE A 26 0.21 -2.71 -1.81
C PHE A 26 0.48 -1.33 -1.23
N VAL A 27 1.61 -0.72 -1.61
CA VAL A 27 1.93 0.67 -1.30
C VAL A 27 1.80 1.47 -2.58
N LEU A 28 1.00 2.53 -2.54
CA LEU A 28 0.79 3.44 -3.65
C LEU A 28 1.45 4.79 -3.33
N ASP A 29 2.02 5.44 -4.34
CA ASP A 29 2.46 6.84 -4.21
C ASP A 29 1.29 7.82 -4.40
N ARG A 30 1.55 9.13 -4.22
CA ARG A 30 0.53 10.18 -4.37
C ARG A 30 -0.06 10.31 -5.78
N ARG A 31 0.55 9.66 -6.79
CA ARG A 31 0.04 9.61 -8.17
C ARG A 31 -0.77 8.33 -8.44
N GLY A 32 -1.06 7.55 -7.40
CA GLY A 32 -1.79 6.29 -7.50
C GLY A 32 -0.97 5.16 -8.13
N ARG A 33 0.36 5.29 -8.23
CA ARG A 33 1.21 4.23 -8.79
C ARG A 33 1.60 3.25 -7.69
N ILE A 34 1.45 1.95 -7.95
CA ILE A 34 1.94 0.90 -7.05
C ILE A 34 3.47 0.94 -7.06
N VAL A 35 4.07 1.30 -5.92
CA VAL A 35 5.53 1.35 -5.73
C VAL A 35 6.06 0.13 -5.00
N ARG A 36 5.17 -0.62 -4.34
CA ARG A 36 5.51 -1.89 -3.70
C ARG A 36 4.31 -2.83 -3.62
N ARG A 37 4.58 -4.13 -3.76
CA ARG A 37 3.66 -5.25 -3.54
C ARG A 37 4.34 -6.24 -2.60
N LEU A 38 3.66 -6.68 -1.55
CA LEU A 38 4.18 -7.58 -0.52
C LEU A 38 3.20 -8.72 -0.26
N ALA A 39 3.63 -9.95 -0.50
CA ALA A 39 2.90 -11.14 -0.09
C ALA A 39 3.33 -11.56 1.33
N GLY A 40 2.37 -11.97 2.14
CA GLY A 40 2.59 -12.37 3.52
C GLY A 40 2.60 -11.20 4.52
N PRO A 41 2.78 -11.51 5.81
CA PRO A 41 2.83 -10.50 6.86
C PRO A 41 4.05 -9.58 6.70
N ALA A 42 3.90 -8.32 7.12
CA ALA A 42 4.97 -7.33 7.08
C ALA A 42 5.09 -6.62 8.45
N ALA A 43 6.34 -6.46 8.92
CA ALA A 43 6.66 -5.65 10.09
C ALA A 43 6.72 -4.17 9.66
N TRP A 44 5.55 -3.53 9.59
CA TRP A 44 5.41 -2.15 9.06
C TRP A 44 6.11 -1.08 9.89
N ASP A 45 6.45 -1.40 11.14
CA ASP A 45 7.22 -0.59 12.07
C ASP A 45 8.74 -0.71 11.89
N ASP A 46 9.22 -1.61 11.01
CA ASP A 46 10.63 -1.67 10.64
C ASP A 46 11.10 -0.33 10.04
N SER A 47 12.29 0.09 10.46
CA SER A 47 12.98 1.30 9.99
C SER A 47 12.98 1.48 8.47
N ALA A 48 13.08 0.39 7.69
CA ALA A 48 13.09 0.42 6.24
C ALA A 48 11.75 0.86 5.65
N TYR A 49 10.62 0.41 6.21
CA TYR A 49 9.29 0.84 5.77
C TYR A 49 9.00 2.26 6.20
N VAL A 50 9.37 2.63 7.43
CA VAL A 50 9.24 4.02 7.90
C VAL A 50 10.01 4.99 6.99
N ALA A 51 11.24 4.63 6.60
CA ALA A 51 12.04 5.44 5.68
C ALA A 51 11.42 5.52 4.28
N LEU A 52 10.89 4.40 3.76
CA LEU A 52 10.14 4.37 2.50
C LEU A 52 8.96 5.34 2.53
N PHE A 53 8.13 5.30 3.57
CA PHE A 53 6.94 6.14 3.66
C PHE A 53 7.29 7.62 3.78
N ARG A 54 8.29 7.99 4.59
CA ARG A 54 8.77 9.37 4.68
C ARG A 54 9.18 9.91 3.30
N ARG A 55 9.98 9.13 2.55
CA ARG A 55 10.38 9.52 1.19
C ARG A 55 9.18 9.70 0.26
N LEU A 56 8.19 8.81 0.29
CA LEU A 56 7.00 8.91 -0.57
C LEU A 56 6.14 10.14 -0.22
N LEU A 57 6.08 10.50 1.06
CA LEU A 57 5.41 11.72 1.52
C LEU A 57 6.14 12.97 1.03
N ASP A 58 7.46 13.05 1.22
CA ASP A 58 8.27 14.20 0.77
C ASP A 58 8.17 14.41 -0.76
N GLN A 59 8.22 13.31 -1.52
CA GLN A 59 8.07 13.35 -2.98
C GLN A 59 6.70 13.88 -3.42
N GLY A 60 5.64 13.54 -2.70
CA GLY A 60 4.31 14.05 -3.05
C GLY A 60 4.16 15.54 -2.72
N ASP A 61 4.83 16.04 -1.68
CA ASP A 61 4.73 17.45 -1.27
C ASP A 61 5.52 18.35 -2.22
N ALA A 62 6.70 17.89 -2.67
CA ALA A 62 7.50 18.56 -3.68
C ALA A 62 6.81 18.67 -5.05
N ASN A 63 5.91 17.74 -5.37
CA ASN A 63 5.14 17.75 -6.63
C ASN A 63 3.85 18.57 -6.54
N ALA A 64 3.44 18.98 -5.34
CA ALA A 64 2.24 19.78 -5.09
C ALA A 64 2.55 21.30 -4.97
N SER A 65 3.83 21.67 -5.01
CA SER A 65 4.35 23.05 -4.96
C SER A 65 4.73 23.52 -6.36
#